data_AF-A0A142J7Y5-F1
#
_entry.id   AF-A0A142J7Y5-F1
#
_cell.length_a   1.000
_cell.length_b   1.000
_cell.length_c   1.000
_cell.angle_alpha   90.00
_cell.angle_beta   90.00
_cell.angle_gamma   90.00
#
_symmetry.space_group_name_H-M   'P 1'
#
loop_
_entity.id
_entity.type
_entity.pdbx_description
1 polymer ?
#
loop_
_entity_poly.entity_id
_entity_poly.type
_entity_poly.pdbx_seq_one_letter_code
_entity_poly.pdbx_strand_id
1 'polypeptide(L)'
;WPFVQNPATSGNIPAVVGSPSITPSSSAVSLDYENEAVRLASFEDWPIPHIVSPEDLAHSGFYSLRNDDNTKCAFCHGVVRAWEPHDIPDVEHKRHFPACPFVRTTINARLENSSSSSTNATSTDTTPQNPAYKKMNIINHAVDGRFNELGVQKHNGPKRPDYGTVEARLRTFASWSPNLIQTPNILSQAGFYYEGMGDQV
;
A
#
# COMPACT_ATOMS: atom_id res chain seq x y z
N TRP A 1 31.06 29.07 73.89
CA TRP A 1 29.68 28.94 73.38
C TRP A 1 29.01 30.30 73.57
N PRO A 2 28.33 30.96 72.59
CA PRO A 2 27.87 30.46 71.28
C PRO A 2 28.03 31.39 70.03
N PHE A 3 28.22 30.71 68.89
CA PHE A 3 27.68 30.82 67.51
C PHE A 3 26.93 32.07 67.01
N VAL A 4 27.44 32.65 65.91
CA VAL A 4 26.63 33.17 64.79
C VAL A 4 27.40 32.86 63.49
N GLN A 5 26.86 31.99 62.63
CA GLN A 5 27.30 31.87 61.23
C GLN A 5 26.05 31.89 60.35
N ASN A 6 25.69 33.07 59.87
CA ASN A 6 24.75 33.23 58.77
C ASN A 6 25.50 33.95 57.64
N PRO A 7 25.85 33.29 56.51
CA PRO A 7 26.70 33.86 55.48
C PRO A 7 25.92 34.62 54.38
N ALA A 8 24.80 35.26 54.70
CA ALA A 8 23.98 36.00 53.73
C ALA A 8 24.57 37.36 53.25
N THR A 9 25.89 37.56 53.35
CA THR A 9 26.57 38.79 52.89
C THR A 9 27.91 38.49 52.23
N SER A 10 27.89 37.75 51.13
CA SER A 10 28.99 37.78 50.16
C SER A 10 28.39 37.94 48.77
N GLY A 11 28.55 39.13 48.21
CA GLY A 11 28.14 39.44 46.85
C GLY A 11 28.88 38.54 45.86
N ASN A 12 28.11 37.70 45.17
CA ASN A 12 28.52 36.99 43.97
C ASN A 12 27.30 36.94 43.05
N ILE A 13 27.47 37.44 41.82
CA ILE A 13 26.43 37.46 40.78
C ILE A 13 25.99 36.03 40.47
N PRO A 14 24.70 35.65 40.63
CA PRO A 14 24.21 34.39 40.10
C PRO A 14 23.95 34.56 38.60
N ALA A 15 24.72 33.84 37.80
CA ALA A 15 24.41 33.58 36.40
C ALA A 15 22.98 33.05 36.30
N VAL A 16 22.26 33.50 35.26
CA VAL A 16 20.91 33.06 34.95
C VAL A 16 20.91 31.52 34.87
N VAL A 17 20.39 30.87 35.90
CA VAL A 17 20.08 29.44 35.84
C VAL A 17 18.83 29.37 34.99
N GLY A 18 19.04 28.98 33.74
CA GLY A 18 17.98 28.75 32.77
C GLY A 18 16.91 27.86 33.39
N SER A 19 15.67 28.22 33.09
CA SER A 19 14.49 27.38 33.26
C SER A 19 14.81 25.92 32.95
N PRO A 20 14.22 24.93 33.66
CA PRO A 20 14.28 23.57 33.18
C PRO A 20 13.56 23.53 31.84
N SER A 21 14.32 23.63 30.76
CA SER A 21 13.90 23.20 29.44
C SER A 21 13.59 21.72 29.59
N ILE A 22 12.31 21.41 29.76
CA ILE A 22 11.78 20.09 29.46
C ILE A 22 12.03 19.95 27.96
N THR A 23 13.23 19.48 27.60
CA THR A 23 13.43 18.90 26.30
C THR A 23 12.56 17.65 26.31
N PRO A 24 11.54 17.53 25.43
CA PRO A 24 11.05 16.21 25.12
C PRO A 24 12.24 15.55 24.43
N SER A 25 13.04 14.81 25.21
CA SER A 25 13.94 13.83 24.66
C SER A 25 13.04 12.88 23.90
N SER A 26 12.91 13.10 22.59
CA SER A 26 12.39 12.13 21.62
C SER A 26 13.36 10.97 21.56
N SER A 27 13.54 10.32 22.71
CA SER A 27 13.81 8.91 22.79
C SER A 27 12.61 8.30 22.12
N ALA A 28 12.72 8.02 20.82
CA ALA A 28 11.74 7.22 20.11
C ALA A 28 11.70 5.89 20.87
N VAL A 29 10.79 5.79 21.84
CA VAL A 29 10.38 4.53 22.40
C VAL A 29 10.02 3.71 21.18
N SER A 30 10.80 2.67 20.92
CA SER A 30 10.49 1.73 19.86
C SER A 30 9.22 1.05 20.31
N LEU A 31 8.08 1.63 19.93
CA LEU A 31 6.77 1.07 20.25
C LEU A 31 6.70 -0.28 19.56
N ASP A 32 6.36 -1.29 20.36
CA ASP A 32 6.21 -2.66 19.86
C ASP A 32 4.89 -2.77 19.08
N TYR A 33 4.98 -2.53 17.78
CA TYR A 33 3.84 -2.61 16.88
C TYR A 33 3.44 -4.07 16.53
N GLU A 34 4.10 -5.09 17.06
CA GLU A 34 3.57 -6.46 16.98
C GLU A 34 2.27 -6.60 17.81
N ASN A 35 2.11 -5.78 18.85
CA ASN A 35 0.88 -5.70 19.64
C ASN A 35 -0.21 -4.88 18.91
N GLU A 36 -1.36 -5.50 18.68
CA GLU A 36 -2.50 -4.87 18.02
C GLU A 36 -3.04 -3.63 18.74
N ALA A 37 -3.08 -3.63 20.08
CA ALA A 37 -3.54 -2.48 20.85
C ALA A 37 -2.60 -1.28 20.68
N VAL A 38 -1.29 -1.51 20.53
CA VAL A 38 -0.29 -0.47 20.25
C VAL A 38 -0.48 0.08 18.84
N ARG A 39 -0.75 -0.81 17.85
CA ARG A 39 -1.09 -0.38 16.49
C ARG A 39 -2.37 0.48 16.49
N LEU A 40 -3.42 0.05 17.17
CA LEU A 40 -4.68 0.79 17.25
C LEU A 40 -4.48 2.17 17.89
N ALA A 41 -3.71 2.25 18.98
CA ALA A 41 -3.39 3.53 19.64
C ALA A 41 -2.63 4.52 18.74
N SER A 42 -1.97 4.06 17.68
CA SER A 42 -1.30 4.96 16.73
C SER A 42 -2.26 5.80 15.89
N PHE A 43 -3.55 5.43 15.83
CA PHE A 43 -4.59 6.06 15.02
C PHE A 43 -5.40 7.15 15.75
N GLU A 44 -4.91 7.67 16.87
CA GLU A 44 -5.58 8.70 17.69
C GLU A 44 -6.09 9.92 16.88
N ASP A 45 -5.41 10.29 15.80
CA ASP A 45 -5.78 11.40 14.89
C ASP A 45 -5.94 10.95 13.43
N TRP A 46 -6.51 9.76 13.20
CA TRP A 46 -6.69 9.24 11.85
C TRP A 46 -7.62 10.15 11.00
N PRO A 47 -7.21 10.61 9.81
CA PRO A 47 -7.93 11.65 9.08
C PRO A 47 -9.18 11.15 8.34
N ILE A 48 -9.27 9.85 8.05
CA ILE A 48 -10.32 9.27 7.19
C ILE A 48 -11.01 8.03 7.80
N PRO A 49 -11.48 8.06 9.07
CA PRO A 49 -12.09 6.91 9.73
C PRO A 49 -13.39 6.43 9.08
N HIS A 50 -14.01 7.27 8.24
CA HIS A 50 -15.22 6.94 7.47
C HIS A 50 -14.93 6.20 6.16
N ILE A 51 -13.67 6.21 5.69
CA ILE A 51 -13.22 5.50 4.50
C ILE A 51 -12.73 4.11 4.88
N VAL A 52 -11.87 4.05 5.90
CA VAL A 52 -11.32 2.82 6.46
C VAL A 52 -11.15 3.00 7.97
N SER A 53 -11.63 2.02 8.73
CA SER A 53 -11.62 2.11 10.19
C SER A 53 -10.21 1.85 10.75
N PRO A 54 -9.78 2.59 11.79
CA PRO A 54 -8.56 2.28 12.54
C PRO A 54 -8.48 0.84 13.05
N GLU A 55 -9.62 0.27 13.46
CA GLU A 55 -9.74 -1.10 13.95
C GLU A 55 -9.37 -2.12 12.86
N ASP A 56 -9.93 -1.97 11.65
CA ASP A 56 -9.64 -2.87 10.53
C ASP A 56 -8.17 -2.77 10.09
N LEU A 57 -7.60 -1.56 10.11
CA LEU A 57 -6.18 -1.33 9.82
C LEU A 57 -5.28 -2.02 10.84
N ALA A 58 -5.53 -1.80 12.15
CA ALA A 58 -4.76 -2.40 13.23
C ALA A 58 -4.85 -3.93 13.21
N HIS A 59 -6.06 -4.48 13.01
CA HIS A 59 -6.32 -5.91 12.89
C HIS A 59 -5.64 -6.56 11.66
N SER A 60 -5.44 -5.77 10.60
CA SER A 60 -4.72 -6.17 9.39
C SER A 60 -3.20 -5.96 9.50
N GLY A 61 -2.70 -5.56 10.67
CA GLY A 61 -1.27 -5.45 10.97
C GLY A 61 -0.66 -4.07 10.73
N PHE A 62 -1.48 -3.06 10.41
CA PHE A 62 -1.03 -1.70 10.11
C PHE A 62 -1.04 -0.78 11.34
N TYR A 63 -0.10 0.15 11.38
CA TYR A 63 -0.10 1.29 12.29
C TYR A 63 0.04 2.60 11.50
N SER A 64 -0.46 3.69 12.04
CA SER A 64 -0.41 5.02 11.42
C SER A 64 1.01 5.61 11.48
N LEU A 65 1.44 6.23 10.39
CA LEU A 65 2.65 7.05 10.37
C LEU A 65 2.39 8.51 10.81
N ARG A 66 1.14 8.84 11.18
CA ARG A 66 0.69 10.19 11.57
C ARG A 66 0.98 11.27 10.51
N ASN A 67 1.05 10.85 9.24
CA ASN A 67 1.19 11.74 8.09
C ASN A 67 0.15 11.32 7.05
N ASP A 68 -0.89 12.13 6.88
CA ASP A 68 -2.04 11.81 6.03
C ASP A 68 -2.62 10.43 6.38
N ASP A 69 -3.03 9.67 5.37
CA ASP A 69 -3.54 8.31 5.50
C ASP A 69 -2.44 7.25 5.33
N ASN A 70 -1.19 7.60 5.61
CA ASN A 70 -0.08 6.66 5.47
C ASN A 70 -0.07 5.65 6.63
N THR A 71 -0.05 4.38 6.26
CA THR A 71 -0.02 3.25 7.18
C THR A 71 1.17 2.34 6.88
N LYS A 72 1.71 1.70 7.91
CA LYS A 72 2.85 0.79 7.79
C LYS A 72 2.58 -0.52 8.51
N CYS A 73 2.93 -1.63 7.88
CA CYS A 73 2.80 -2.95 8.48
C CYS A 73 3.90 -3.19 9.53
N ALA A 74 3.54 -3.72 10.69
CA ALA A 74 4.51 -4.06 11.74
C ALA A 74 5.45 -5.22 11.35
N PHE A 75 4.99 -6.13 10.48
CA PHE A 75 5.66 -7.41 10.21
C PHE A 75 6.48 -7.43 8.92
N CYS A 76 6.01 -6.76 7.86
CA CYS A 76 6.73 -6.65 6.58
C CYS A 76 7.26 -5.25 6.30
N HIS A 77 6.90 -4.26 7.13
CA HIS A 77 7.28 -2.86 6.96
C HIS A 77 6.81 -2.20 5.65
N GLY A 78 5.95 -2.88 4.89
CA GLY A 78 5.27 -2.33 3.72
C GLY A 78 4.37 -1.16 4.09
N VAL A 79 4.30 -0.16 3.20
CA VAL A 79 3.54 1.08 3.40
C VAL A 79 2.38 1.13 2.40
N VAL A 80 1.19 1.45 2.90
CA VAL A 80 -0.04 1.69 2.11
C VAL A 80 -0.56 3.08 2.44
N ARG A 81 -1.07 3.78 1.41
CA ARG A 81 -1.53 5.17 1.43
C ARG A 81 -2.65 5.34 0.41
N ALA A 82 -3.32 6.49 0.41
CA ALA A 82 -4.42 6.80 -0.48
C ALA A 82 -5.54 5.74 -0.42
N TRP A 83 -5.99 5.43 0.80
CA TRP A 83 -7.09 4.51 1.04
C TRP A 83 -8.38 5.04 0.42
N GLU A 84 -9.06 4.17 -0.32
CA GLU A 84 -10.29 4.50 -1.04
C GLU A 84 -11.52 3.87 -0.36
N PRO A 85 -12.73 4.44 -0.58
CA PRO A 85 -13.94 3.76 -0.16
C PRO A 85 -13.99 2.34 -0.74
N HIS A 86 -14.36 1.37 0.09
CA HIS A 86 -14.45 -0.08 -0.21
C HIS A 86 -13.11 -0.85 -0.18
N ASP A 87 -11.99 -0.19 0.12
CA ASP A 87 -10.76 -0.92 0.40
C ASP A 87 -10.92 -1.78 1.66
N ILE A 88 -10.49 -3.04 1.56
CA ILE A 88 -10.48 -3.97 2.68
C ILE A 88 -9.00 -4.17 3.08
N PRO A 89 -8.56 -3.73 4.28
CA PRO A 89 -7.15 -3.75 4.66
C PRO A 89 -6.47 -5.12 4.53
N ASP A 90 -7.15 -6.22 4.87
CA ASP A 90 -6.64 -7.58 4.68
C ASP A 90 -6.40 -7.93 3.19
N VAL A 91 -7.32 -7.52 2.31
CA VAL A 91 -7.21 -7.74 0.87
C VAL A 91 -6.07 -6.91 0.28
N GLU A 92 -6.00 -5.63 0.65
CA GLU A 92 -4.95 -4.72 0.18
C GLU A 92 -3.55 -5.13 0.68
N HIS A 93 -3.45 -5.57 1.93
CA HIS A 93 -2.20 -6.10 2.47
C HIS A 93 -1.73 -7.35 1.70
N LYS A 94 -2.64 -8.29 1.41
CA LYS A 94 -2.33 -9.48 0.62
C LYS A 94 -1.96 -9.12 -0.83
N ARG A 95 -2.67 -8.17 -1.43
CA ARG A 95 -2.46 -7.73 -2.82
C ARG A 95 -1.09 -7.09 -3.01
N HIS A 96 -0.69 -6.21 -2.10
CA HIS A 96 0.57 -5.46 -2.20
C HIS A 96 1.78 -6.19 -1.62
N PHE A 97 1.60 -6.94 -0.53
CA PHE A 97 2.70 -7.61 0.18
C PHE A 97 2.41 -9.10 0.42
N PRO A 98 2.19 -9.91 -0.62
CA PRO A 98 1.82 -11.32 -0.48
C PRO A 98 2.88 -12.18 0.25
N ALA A 99 4.14 -11.72 0.28
CA ALA A 99 5.23 -12.37 0.99
C ALA A 99 5.31 -12.01 2.49
N CYS A 100 4.48 -11.08 2.97
CA CYS A 100 4.45 -10.68 4.38
C CYS A 100 4.20 -11.90 5.28
N PRO A 101 4.99 -12.10 6.35
CA PRO A 101 4.77 -13.22 7.28
C PRO A 101 3.35 -13.22 7.86
N PHE A 102 2.85 -12.05 8.27
CA PHE A 102 1.50 -11.88 8.81
C PHE A 102 0.40 -12.20 7.78
N VAL A 103 0.62 -11.84 6.51
CA VAL A 103 -0.31 -12.21 5.43
C VAL A 103 -0.39 -13.73 5.31
N ARG A 104 0.77 -14.40 5.27
CA ARG A 104 0.87 -15.84 5.04
C ARG A 104 0.30 -16.66 6.20
N THR A 105 0.49 -16.22 7.44
CA THR A 105 0.09 -16.99 8.63
C THR A 105 -1.29 -16.63 9.16
N THR A 106 -1.74 -15.39 8.98
CA THR A 106 -2.96 -14.87 9.63
C THR A 106 -4.02 -14.45 8.61
N ILE A 107 -3.68 -13.54 7.69
CA ILE A 107 -4.67 -12.95 6.76
C ILE A 107 -5.24 -13.99 5.78
N ASN A 108 -4.40 -14.85 5.20
CA ASN A 108 -4.87 -15.88 4.27
C ASN A 108 -5.93 -16.78 4.89
N ALA A 109 -5.72 -17.23 6.13
CA ALA A 109 -6.70 -18.06 6.84
C ALA A 109 -8.02 -17.33 7.07
N ARG A 110 -7.99 -16.03 7.41
CA ARG A 110 -9.21 -15.21 7.55
C ARG A 110 -9.98 -15.11 6.25
N LEU A 111 -9.30 -14.84 5.14
CA LEU A 111 -9.92 -14.70 3.82
C LEU A 111 -10.53 -16.03 3.31
N GLU A 112 -9.86 -17.15 3.58
CA GLU A 112 -10.35 -18.49 3.24
C GLU A 112 -11.59 -18.89 4.04
N ASN A 113 -11.63 -18.56 5.35
CA ASN A 113 -12.80 -18.79 6.20
C ASN A 113 -14.01 -17.96 5.77
N SER A 114 -13.82 -16.73 5.32
CA SER A 114 -14.90 -15.89 4.78
C SER A 114 -15.48 -16.44 3.48
N SER A 115 -14.67 -17.15 2.69
CA SER A 115 -15.07 -17.71 1.38
C SER A 115 -15.80 -19.05 1.52
N SER A 116 -15.49 -19.83 2.55
CA SER A 116 -16.04 -21.18 2.76
C SER A 116 -17.47 -21.20 3.31
N SER A 117 -18.03 -20.03 3.65
CA SER A 117 -19.46 -19.89 3.95
C SER A 117 -20.34 -19.78 2.69
N SER A 118 -19.75 -19.75 1.49
CA SER A 118 -20.45 -19.77 0.20
C SER A 118 -20.20 -21.11 -0.52
N THR A 119 -20.98 -22.11 -0.12
CA THR A 119 -21.20 -23.46 -0.67
C THR A 119 -20.57 -23.85 -2.02
N ASN A 120 -19.79 -24.93 -1.98
CA ASN A 120 -19.83 -26.11 -2.86
C ASN A 120 -20.22 -25.93 -4.34
N ALA A 121 -19.20 -25.87 -5.21
CA ALA A 121 -19.27 -26.47 -6.54
C ALA A 121 -17.98 -27.24 -6.82
N THR A 122 -18.09 -28.56 -6.70
CA THR A 122 -17.19 -29.59 -7.18
C THR A 122 -16.59 -29.25 -8.54
N SER A 123 -15.26 -29.34 -8.68
CA SER A 123 -14.58 -30.01 -9.80
C SER A 123 -13.09 -30.13 -9.50
N THR A 124 -12.73 -31.32 -9.05
CA THR A 124 -11.40 -31.90 -9.16
C THR A 124 -10.96 -31.90 -10.63
N ASP A 125 -9.83 -31.29 -10.97
CA ASP A 125 -8.83 -32.03 -11.76
C ASP A 125 -7.43 -31.43 -11.62
N THR A 126 -6.46 -32.33 -11.57
CA THR A 126 -5.03 -32.09 -11.37
C THR A 126 -4.33 -32.05 -12.73
N THR A 127 -3.31 -31.19 -12.86
CA THR A 127 -1.98 -31.45 -13.48
C THR A 127 -1.53 -30.31 -14.41
N PRO A 128 -0.25 -29.85 -14.29
CA PRO A 128 0.26 -28.67 -14.99
C PRO A 128 0.87 -29.01 -16.35
N GLN A 129 0.52 -28.25 -17.39
CA GLN A 129 1.19 -28.29 -18.69
C GLN A 129 1.49 -26.86 -19.17
N ASN A 130 2.78 -26.58 -19.23
CA ASN A 130 3.45 -25.46 -19.87
C ASN A 130 2.90 -25.17 -21.28
N PRO A 131 2.50 -23.93 -21.66
CA PRO A 131 2.22 -23.63 -23.05
C PRO A 131 3.39 -22.86 -23.67
N ALA A 132 4.16 -23.57 -24.50
CA ALA A 132 4.88 -22.96 -25.61
C ALA A 132 3.88 -22.15 -26.46
N TYR A 133 4.07 -20.84 -26.52
CA TYR A 133 3.18 -19.94 -27.22
C TYR A 133 3.20 -20.25 -28.73
N LYS A 134 2.05 -20.72 -29.23
CA LYS A 134 1.82 -20.94 -30.65
C LYS A 134 1.57 -19.57 -31.30
N LYS A 135 2.48 -19.15 -32.17
CA LYS A 135 2.34 -17.98 -33.05
C LYS A 135 1.06 -18.17 -33.89
N MET A 136 -0.02 -17.46 -33.57
CA MET A 136 -1.24 -17.49 -34.39
C MET A 136 -1.09 -16.53 -35.56
N ASN A 137 -1.17 -17.07 -36.77
CA ASN A 137 -1.16 -16.33 -38.02
C ASN A 137 -2.61 -15.87 -38.31
N ILE A 138 -2.85 -14.56 -38.33
CA ILE A 138 -4.16 -13.97 -38.66
C ILE A 138 -4.38 -14.15 -40.16
N ILE A 139 -5.18 -15.14 -40.53
CA ILE A 139 -5.76 -15.23 -41.86
C ILE A 139 -7.09 -14.48 -41.76
N ASN A 140 -7.19 -13.34 -42.46
CA ASN A 140 -8.47 -12.68 -42.74
C ASN A 140 -9.28 -13.62 -43.64
N HIS A 141 -10.08 -14.49 -43.04
CA HIS A 141 -11.12 -15.21 -43.76
C HIS A 141 -12.45 -14.83 -43.12
N ALA A 142 -13.33 -14.24 -43.93
CA ALA A 142 -14.69 -13.92 -43.54
C ALA A 142 -15.36 -15.21 -43.02
N VAL A 143 -15.73 -15.21 -41.74
CA VAL A 143 -16.62 -16.23 -41.18
C VAL A 143 -17.90 -15.52 -40.79
N ASP A 144 -18.88 -15.76 -41.64
CA ASP A 144 -20.25 -15.32 -41.51
C ASP A 144 -20.92 -16.01 -40.31
N GLY A 145 -21.54 -15.21 -39.44
CA GLY A 145 -22.64 -15.58 -38.56
C GLY A 145 -22.40 -16.56 -37.39
N ARG A 146 -22.40 -16.00 -36.16
CA ARG A 146 -22.96 -16.52 -34.87
C ARG A 146 -22.05 -16.40 -33.62
N PHE A 147 -21.38 -15.26 -33.42
CA PHE A 147 -20.67 -15.00 -32.14
C PHE A 147 -21.60 -14.60 -30.99
N ASN A 148 -22.79 -14.11 -31.30
CA ASN A 148 -23.79 -13.61 -30.35
C ASN A 148 -24.34 -14.74 -29.45
N GLU A 149 -24.39 -15.97 -29.98
CA GLU A 149 -24.96 -17.16 -29.32
C GLU A 149 -24.03 -17.71 -28.21
N LEU A 150 -22.74 -17.36 -28.26
CA LEU A 150 -21.75 -17.71 -27.24
C LEU A 150 -21.58 -16.64 -26.16
N GLY A 151 -22.44 -15.60 -26.14
CA GLY A 151 -22.34 -14.50 -25.19
C GLY A 151 -21.11 -13.60 -25.38
N VAL A 152 -20.34 -13.80 -26.45
CA VAL A 152 -19.12 -13.05 -26.73
C VAL A 152 -19.52 -11.62 -27.12
N GLN A 153 -19.27 -10.71 -26.19
CA GLN A 153 -19.48 -9.29 -26.43
C GLN A 153 -18.51 -8.83 -27.52
N LYS A 154 -19.06 -8.21 -28.56
CA LYS A 154 -18.25 -7.53 -29.58
C LYS A 154 -17.52 -6.38 -28.88
N HIS A 155 -16.25 -6.59 -28.56
CA HIS A 155 -15.46 -5.53 -27.96
C HIS A 155 -15.25 -4.44 -29.02
N ASN A 156 -15.67 -3.22 -28.70
CA ASN A 156 -15.16 -2.06 -29.41
C ASN A 156 -13.67 -1.97 -29.01
N GLY A 157 -12.79 -1.86 -30.00
CA GLY A 157 -11.33 -1.88 -29.79
C GLY A 157 -10.84 -0.90 -28.72
N PRO A 158 -9.52 -0.85 -28.48
CA PRO A 158 -8.94 -0.01 -27.44
C PRO A 158 -9.48 1.43 -27.51
N LYS A 159 -9.96 1.97 -26.38
CA LYS A 159 -10.50 3.35 -26.30
C LYS A 159 -9.50 4.40 -26.82
N ARG A 160 -8.20 4.11 -26.72
CA ARG A 160 -7.10 4.92 -27.26
C ARG A 160 -6.27 4.09 -28.24
N PRO A 161 -6.67 4.01 -29.52
CA PRO A 161 -5.96 3.21 -30.51
C PRO A 161 -4.54 3.71 -30.76
N ASP A 162 -4.29 5.02 -30.59
CA ASP A 162 -2.96 5.65 -30.76
C ASP A 162 -1.91 5.14 -29.75
N TYR A 163 -2.36 4.60 -28.61
CA TYR A 163 -1.51 3.98 -27.58
C TYR A 163 -1.67 2.45 -27.56
N GLY A 164 -2.15 1.87 -28.67
CA GLY A 164 -2.38 0.43 -28.79
C GLY A 164 -1.09 -0.40 -28.74
N THR A 165 0.04 0.15 -29.18
CA THR A 165 1.35 -0.53 -29.17
C THR A 165 2.22 -0.12 -27.98
N VAL A 166 3.10 -1.02 -27.55
CA VAL A 166 4.07 -0.74 -26.47
C VAL A 166 4.97 0.44 -26.87
N GLU A 167 5.39 0.51 -28.13
CA GLU A 167 6.24 1.58 -28.66
C GLU A 167 5.52 2.94 -28.62
N ALA A 168 4.22 2.97 -28.91
CA ALA A 168 3.46 4.21 -28.83
C ALA A 168 3.30 4.69 -27.38
N ARG A 169 3.12 3.75 -26.44
CA ARG A 169 3.12 4.07 -25.01
C ARG A 169 4.48 4.54 -24.52
N LEU A 170 5.56 3.88 -24.90
CA LEU A 170 6.94 4.29 -24.56
C LEU A 170 7.25 5.73 -24.96
N ARG A 171 6.77 6.17 -26.14
CA ARG A 171 6.98 7.54 -26.63
C ARG A 171 6.38 8.62 -25.71
N THR A 172 5.36 8.28 -24.92
CA THR A 172 4.75 9.25 -23.99
C THR A 172 5.67 9.58 -22.82
N PHE A 173 6.58 8.68 -22.44
CA PHE A 173 7.50 8.86 -21.31
C PHE A 173 8.72 9.74 -21.59
N ALA A 174 8.70 10.55 -22.66
CA ALA A 174 9.83 11.38 -23.06
C ALA A 174 10.30 12.36 -21.96
N SER A 175 9.37 12.81 -21.10
CA SER A 175 9.65 13.69 -19.96
C SER A 175 9.45 12.98 -18.61
N TRP A 176 9.52 11.65 -18.57
CA TRP A 176 9.44 10.88 -17.34
C TRP A 176 10.67 11.10 -16.46
N SER A 177 10.45 11.27 -15.16
CA SER A 177 11.56 11.51 -14.25
C SER A 177 12.40 10.23 -14.07
N PRO A 178 13.73 10.28 -14.25
CA PRO A 178 14.59 9.09 -14.13
C PRO A 178 14.73 8.58 -12.68
N ASN A 179 14.28 9.36 -11.70
CA ASN A 179 14.37 9.04 -10.28
C ASN A 179 13.20 8.19 -9.77
N LEU A 180 12.22 7.87 -10.63
CA LEU A 180 11.09 7.01 -10.29
C LEU A 180 11.49 5.54 -10.40
N ILE A 181 11.09 4.73 -9.40
CA ILE A 181 11.36 3.28 -9.36
C ILE A 181 10.72 2.56 -10.56
N GLN A 182 9.57 3.05 -11.01
CA GLN A 182 8.88 2.50 -12.17
C GLN A 182 9.54 2.97 -13.46
N THR A 183 9.98 2.01 -14.28
CA THR A 183 10.61 2.33 -15.56
C THR A 183 9.56 2.49 -16.67
N PRO A 184 9.75 3.43 -17.61
CA PRO A 184 8.88 3.58 -18.78
C PRO A 184 8.62 2.27 -19.53
N ASN A 185 9.63 1.38 -19.59
CA ASN A 185 9.52 0.10 -20.25
C ASN A 185 8.55 -0.85 -19.54
N ILE A 186 8.64 -0.96 -18.22
CA ILE A 186 7.73 -1.79 -17.42
C ILE A 186 6.29 -1.25 -17.55
N LEU A 187 6.12 0.06 -17.44
CA LEU A 187 4.81 0.72 -17.53
C LEU A 187 4.18 0.52 -18.92
N SER A 188 4.95 0.71 -19.99
CA SER A 188 4.46 0.54 -21.37
C SER A 188 4.13 -0.92 -21.71
N GLN A 189 4.90 -1.87 -21.19
CA GLN A 189 4.61 -3.30 -21.33
C GLN A 189 3.33 -3.70 -20.56
N ALA A 190 3.09 -3.07 -19.41
CA ALA A 190 1.89 -3.27 -18.60
C ALA A 190 0.65 -2.55 -19.15
N GLY A 191 0.79 -1.74 -20.21
CA GLY A 191 -0.34 -1.07 -20.87
C GLY A 191 -0.55 0.39 -20.50
N PHE A 192 0.32 0.97 -19.68
CA PHE A 192 0.25 2.37 -19.22
C PHE A 192 0.96 3.34 -20.16
N TYR A 193 0.53 4.60 -20.18
CA TYR A 193 1.15 5.66 -20.97
C TYR A 193 1.18 6.96 -20.16
N TYR A 194 2.27 7.71 -20.20
CA TYR A 194 2.44 8.92 -19.42
C TYR A 194 1.53 10.05 -19.89
N GLU A 195 0.84 10.70 -18.94
CA GLU A 195 -0.10 11.80 -19.23
C GLU A 195 0.55 13.19 -19.17
N GLY A 196 1.84 13.28 -18.83
CA GLY A 196 2.60 14.53 -18.89
C GLY A 196 2.77 15.25 -17.55
N MET A 197 2.12 14.79 -16.47
CA MET A 197 2.17 15.42 -15.16
C MET A 197 2.63 14.45 -14.07
N GLY A 198 3.68 14.84 -13.33
CA GLY A 198 4.17 14.09 -12.17
C GLY A 198 4.58 12.67 -12.52
N ASP A 199 3.95 11.70 -11.86
CA ASP A 199 4.12 10.26 -12.06
C ASP A 199 2.87 9.56 -12.63
N GLN A 200 1.93 10.33 -13.19
CA GLN A 200 0.63 9.82 -13.68
C GLN A 200 0.73 9.11 -15.04
N VAL A 201 0.15 7.90 -15.13
CA VAL A 201 0.20 6.99 -16.28
C VAL A 201 -1.08 6.21 -16.55
#